data_AF-A0A8T3UGI2-F1
#
_entry.id   AF-A0A8T3UGI2-F1
#
_cell.length_a   1.000
_cell.length_b   1.000
_cell.length_c   1.000
_cell.angle_alpha   90.00
_cell.angle_beta   90.00
_cell.angle_gamma   90.00
#
_symmetry.space_group_name_H-M   'P 1'
#
loop_
_entity.id
_entity.type
_entity.pdbx_description
1 polymer ?
#
loop_
_entity_poly.entity_id
_entity_poly.type
_entity_poly.pdbx_seq_one_letter_code
_entity_poly.pdbx_strand_id
1 'polypeptide(L)'
;MIKNNSNYELTLINDEQTQEIKEYYEWLDKINKSIDYDIKIQKNIFKIDTKELSNIKYDSILLIPNGCYKYIDVFVNHDNIEKIMFMEIHADNINRGNHVINQLELKNKKVLLIDSAFSGKTIQIAKKYIQEQGGVPIILGIYPKSRSILNMMDYALIMNKIYNVKGLKSEDEDMFIKLYLENLKESE
;
A
#
# COMPACT_ATOMS: atom_id res chain seq x y z
N MET A 1 -6.56 -24.66 -25.35
CA MET A 1 -6.45 -23.23 -25.66
C MET A 1 -7.70 -22.54 -25.12
N ILE A 2 -7.62 -21.88 -23.97
CA ILE A 2 -8.72 -21.06 -23.46
C ILE A 2 -8.32 -19.61 -23.75
N LYS A 3 -8.95 -19.03 -24.78
CA LYS A 3 -9.03 -17.58 -24.95
C LYS A 3 -10.04 -17.10 -23.92
N ASN A 4 -9.60 -16.44 -22.86
CA ASN A 4 -10.47 -15.61 -22.05
C ASN A 4 -10.16 -14.15 -22.36
N ASN A 5 -10.97 -13.61 -23.28
CA ASN A 5 -11.26 -12.19 -23.34
C ASN A 5 -12.00 -11.82 -22.05
N SER A 6 -11.42 -10.93 -21.26
CA SER A 6 -12.18 -10.12 -20.33
C SER A 6 -11.62 -8.70 -20.38
N ASN A 7 -11.91 -8.01 -21.48
CA ASN A 7 -11.94 -6.55 -21.50
C ASN A 7 -13.09 -6.13 -20.58
N TYR A 8 -12.79 -5.89 -19.31
CA TYR A 8 -13.64 -5.04 -18.48
C TYR A 8 -13.13 -3.63 -18.66
N GLU A 9 -13.84 -2.87 -19.49
CA GLU A 9 -13.70 -1.43 -19.55
C GLU A 9 -13.94 -0.87 -18.15
N LEU A 10 -12.94 -0.16 -17.63
CA LEU A 10 -13.14 0.82 -16.58
C LEU A 10 -14.34 1.69 -17.04
N THR A 11 -15.32 1.93 -16.17
CA THR A 11 -16.07 3.19 -16.25
C THR A 11 -15.05 4.29 -15.99
N LEU A 12 -14.37 4.70 -17.06
CA LEU A 12 -13.32 5.71 -17.08
C LEU A 12 -13.98 7.04 -16.77
N ILE A 13 -13.62 7.57 -15.60
CA ILE A 13 -13.82 8.96 -15.27
C ILE A 13 -12.83 9.73 -16.16
N ASN A 14 -13.36 10.51 -17.12
CA ASN A 14 -12.71 11.45 -18.07
C ASN A 14 -11.30 11.12 -18.66
N ASP A 15 -11.15 11.31 -19.97
CA ASP A 15 -9.92 10.98 -20.72
C ASP A 15 -8.65 11.70 -20.25
N GLU A 16 -8.75 12.94 -19.76
CA GLU A 16 -7.61 13.70 -19.20
C GLU A 16 -7.10 13.13 -17.87
N GLN A 17 -8.02 12.67 -17.02
CA GLN A 17 -7.69 12.01 -15.75
C GLN A 17 -6.90 10.72 -16.07
N THR A 18 -7.36 9.95 -17.05
CA THR A 18 -6.62 8.75 -17.45
C THR A 18 -5.18 9.03 -17.92
N GLN A 19 -4.88 10.21 -18.45
CA GLN A 19 -3.56 10.57 -18.97
C GLN A 19 -2.53 10.85 -17.86
N GLU A 20 -2.89 11.62 -16.83
CA GLU A 20 -1.97 11.95 -15.73
C GLU A 20 -1.51 10.69 -14.96
N ILE A 21 -2.44 9.75 -14.68
CA ILE A 21 -2.09 8.47 -14.04
C ILE A 21 -1.20 7.62 -14.97
N LYS A 22 -1.45 7.63 -16.28
CA LYS A 22 -0.58 6.92 -17.25
C LYS A 22 0.83 7.49 -17.23
N GLU A 23 0.98 8.80 -17.30
CA GLU A 23 2.28 9.49 -17.27
C GLU A 23 3.05 9.20 -15.98
N TYR A 24 2.34 9.16 -14.85
CA TYR A 24 2.92 8.76 -13.57
C TYR A 24 3.47 7.33 -13.59
N TYR A 25 2.71 6.36 -14.12
CA TYR A 25 3.20 4.99 -14.24
C TYR A 25 4.39 4.87 -15.21
N GLU A 26 4.38 5.61 -16.31
CA GLU A 26 5.52 5.64 -17.23
C GLU A 26 6.77 6.26 -16.58
N TRP A 27 6.59 7.30 -15.76
CA TRP A 27 7.66 7.90 -14.98
C TRP A 27 8.21 6.93 -13.93
N LEU A 28 7.34 6.23 -13.21
CA LEU A 28 7.74 5.18 -12.26
C LEU A 28 8.52 4.05 -12.95
N ASP A 29 8.04 3.56 -14.09
CA ASP A 29 8.72 2.51 -14.85
C ASP A 29 10.11 2.94 -15.32
N LYS A 30 10.28 4.21 -15.73
CA LYS A 30 11.60 4.76 -16.09
C LYS A 30 12.53 4.80 -14.88
N ILE A 31 12.05 5.23 -13.72
CA ILE A 31 12.84 5.26 -12.50
C ILE A 31 13.23 3.85 -12.05
N ASN A 32 12.30 2.90 -12.03
CA ASN A 32 12.57 1.52 -11.63
C ASN A 32 13.66 0.89 -12.52
N LYS A 33 13.61 1.11 -13.84
CA LYS A 33 14.66 0.65 -14.77
C LYS A 33 16.03 1.28 -14.51
N SER A 34 16.06 2.54 -14.04
CA SER A 34 17.31 3.23 -13.73
C SER A 34 17.97 2.78 -12.41
N ILE A 35 17.21 2.11 -11.53
CA ILE A 35 17.67 1.64 -10.22
C ILE A 35 17.95 0.11 -10.25
N ASP A 36 18.11 -0.47 -11.45
CA ASP A 36 18.36 -1.91 -11.68
C ASP A 36 17.26 -2.81 -11.10
N TYR A 37 16.02 -2.32 -11.17
CA TYR A 37 14.83 -3.04 -10.74
C TYR A 37 14.09 -3.63 -11.93
N ASP A 38 14.06 -4.96 -12.04
CA ASP A 38 13.12 -5.66 -12.94
C ASP A 38 11.77 -5.89 -12.23
N ILE A 39 11.23 -4.87 -11.52
CA ILE A 39 9.84 -4.94 -11.08
C ILE A 39 8.95 -4.56 -12.26
N LYS A 40 8.27 -5.55 -12.81
CA LYS A 40 7.10 -5.31 -13.65
C LYS A 40 5.93 -4.91 -12.75
N ILE A 41 5.49 -3.66 -12.83
CA ILE A 41 4.22 -3.24 -12.24
C ILE A 41 3.12 -4.03 -12.96
N GLN A 42 2.57 -5.04 -12.30
CA GLN A 42 1.42 -5.77 -12.83
C GLN A 42 0.17 -4.94 -12.54
N LYS A 43 -0.46 -4.42 -13.60
CA LYS A 43 -1.79 -3.81 -13.55
C LYS A 43 -2.84 -4.88 -13.30
N ASN A 44 -2.92 -5.35 -12.07
CA ASN A 44 -3.97 -6.25 -11.62
C ASN A 44 -5.06 -5.41 -10.96
N ILE A 45 -6.27 -5.47 -11.48
CA ILE A 45 -7.41 -4.76 -10.89
C ILE A 45 -7.86 -5.54 -9.66
N PHE A 46 -7.49 -5.04 -8.47
CA PHE A 46 -8.00 -5.56 -7.21
C PHE A 46 -9.28 -4.84 -6.83
N LYS A 47 -10.38 -5.59 -6.64
CA LYS A 47 -11.61 -5.05 -6.04
C LYS A 47 -11.44 -5.05 -4.52
N ILE A 48 -11.04 -3.90 -3.98
CA ILE A 48 -10.84 -3.72 -2.53
C ILE A 48 -11.86 -2.72 -2.01
N ASP A 49 -12.53 -3.07 -0.91
CA ASP A 49 -13.36 -2.15 -0.14
C ASP A 49 -12.46 -1.16 0.61
N THR A 50 -12.37 0.05 0.05
CA THR A 50 -11.57 1.17 0.55
C THR A 50 -12.36 2.15 1.42
N LYS A 51 -13.58 1.81 1.86
CA LYS A 51 -14.39 2.70 2.74
C LYS A 51 -13.64 3.12 3.99
N GLU A 52 -12.84 2.24 4.58
CA GLU A 52 -12.08 2.60 5.77
C GLU A 52 -10.90 3.52 5.43
N LEU A 53 -10.31 3.39 4.24
CA LEU A 53 -9.21 4.25 3.77
C LEU A 53 -9.65 5.71 3.63
N SER A 54 -10.87 5.97 3.15
CA SER A 54 -11.39 7.34 3.00
C SER A 54 -11.61 8.05 4.35
N ASN A 55 -11.71 7.30 5.45
CA ASN A 55 -11.80 7.85 6.80
C ASN A 55 -10.43 8.23 7.39
N ILE A 56 -9.33 7.77 6.78
CA ILE A 56 -7.97 8.02 7.25
C ILE A 56 -7.55 9.43 6.81
N LYS A 57 -7.34 10.33 7.77
CA LYS A 57 -6.78 11.66 7.49
C LYS A 57 -5.26 11.60 7.44
N TYR A 58 -4.69 11.71 6.24
CA TYR A 58 -3.24 11.78 5.99
C TYR A 58 -2.89 12.95 5.06
N ASP A 59 -1.64 13.41 5.14
CA ASP A 59 -1.07 14.47 4.30
C ASP A 59 -0.26 13.90 3.13
N SER A 60 0.42 12.77 3.35
CA SER A 60 1.26 12.09 2.34
C SER A 60 1.18 10.58 2.48
N ILE A 61 1.58 9.88 1.42
CA ILE A 61 1.65 8.41 1.34
C ILE A 61 3.10 8.00 1.16
N LEU A 62 3.61 7.10 2.00
CA LEU A 62 4.89 6.42 1.82
C LEU A 62 4.64 4.97 1.43
N LEU A 63 5.00 4.60 0.21
CA LEU A 63 4.89 3.24 -0.34
C LEU A 63 6.23 2.51 -0.29
N ILE A 64 6.21 1.23 0.10
CA ILE A 64 7.38 0.33 0.04
C ILE A 64 7.30 -0.57 -1.21
N PRO A 65 8.08 -0.29 -2.26
CA PRO A 65 7.90 -0.89 -3.59
C PRO A 65 7.72 -2.41 -3.65
N ASN A 66 8.68 -3.15 -3.08
CA ASN A 66 8.69 -4.63 -3.07
C ASN A 66 7.40 -5.25 -2.52
N GLY A 67 6.79 -4.58 -1.55
CA GLY A 67 5.60 -5.09 -0.88
C GLY A 67 4.29 -4.69 -1.55
N CYS A 68 4.24 -3.47 -2.09
CA CYS A 68 2.97 -2.83 -2.42
C CYS A 68 2.76 -2.46 -3.89
N TYR A 69 3.76 -2.57 -4.79
CA TYR A 69 3.56 -2.22 -6.21
C TYR A 69 2.44 -3.00 -6.89
N LYS A 70 2.24 -4.27 -6.52
CA LYS A 70 1.08 -5.03 -7.03
C LYS A 70 -0.26 -4.42 -6.63
N TYR A 71 -0.34 -3.64 -5.55
CA TYR A 71 -1.58 -3.01 -5.08
C TYR A 71 -1.62 -1.51 -5.33
N ILE A 72 -0.69 -0.97 -6.13
CA ILE A 72 -0.55 0.47 -6.33
C ILE A 72 -1.83 1.11 -6.89
N ASP A 73 -2.53 0.41 -7.80
CA ASP A 73 -3.81 0.86 -8.39
C ASP A 73 -4.94 1.03 -7.35
N VAL A 74 -4.80 0.48 -6.14
CA VAL A 74 -5.77 0.66 -5.04
C VAL A 74 -5.55 1.98 -4.33
N PHE A 75 -4.29 2.44 -4.26
CA PHE A 75 -3.88 3.55 -3.41
C PHE A 75 -3.56 4.82 -4.18
N VAL A 76 -3.30 4.73 -5.48
CA VAL A 76 -2.94 5.86 -6.33
C VAL A 76 -4.15 6.33 -7.12
N ASN A 77 -4.46 7.62 -7.00
CA ASN A 77 -5.47 8.30 -7.78
C ASN A 77 -5.11 9.78 -7.97
N HIS A 78 -5.89 10.49 -8.80
CA HIS A 78 -5.69 11.92 -9.06
C HIS A 78 -5.58 12.78 -7.81
N ASP A 79 -6.38 12.49 -6.78
CA ASP A 79 -6.43 13.31 -5.58
C ASP A 79 -5.18 13.19 -4.70
N ASN A 80 -4.37 12.15 -4.92
CA ASN A 80 -3.25 11.82 -4.05
C ASN A 80 -1.91 11.56 -4.75
N ILE A 81 -1.86 11.53 -6.07
CA ILE A 81 -0.67 11.14 -6.83
C ILE A 81 0.56 11.99 -6.50
N GLU A 82 0.39 13.30 -6.33
CA GLU A 82 1.46 14.25 -5.96
C GLU A 82 1.94 14.07 -4.51
N LYS A 83 1.17 13.36 -3.68
CA LYS A 83 1.43 13.17 -2.25
C LYS A 83 2.15 11.84 -1.97
N ILE A 84 2.57 11.12 -3.01
CA ILE A 84 3.19 9.81 -2.89
C ILE A 84 4.71 9.91 -2.93
N MET A 85 5.37 9.31 -1.95
CA MET A 85 6.80 9.03 -1.96
C MET A 85 7.03 7.51 -1.88
N PHE A 86 8.19 7.07 -2.34
CA PHE A 86 8.62 5.67 -2.23
C PHE A 86 9.90 5.57 -1.42
N MET A 87 10.00 4.53 -0.59
CA MET A 87 11.24 4.21 0.11
C MET A 87 11.60 2.76 -0.14
N GLU A 88 12.72 2.56 -0.82
CA GLU A 88 13.39 1.29 -0.92
C GLU A 88 14.19 1.04 0.36
N ILE A 89 13.99 -0.15 0.93
CA ILE A 89 14.62 -0.53 2.19
C ILE A 89 15.40 -1.82 1.98
N HIS A 90 16.71 -1.75 2.22
CA HIS A 90 17.62 -2.89 2.16
C HIS A 90 17.99 -3.35 3.56
N ALA A 91 17.02 -3.91 4.29
CA ALA A 91 17.17 -4.29 5.69
C ALA A 91 18.35 -5.25 5.96
N ASP A 92 18.70 -6.09 4.98
CA ASP A 92 19.72 -7.14 5.12
C ASP A 92 21.03 -6.84 4.35
N ASN A 93 21.16 -5.67 3.69
CA ASN A 93 22.35 -5.32 2.90
C ASN A 93 22.97 -4.00 3.37
N ILE A 94 23.91 -4.10 4.30
CA ILE A 94 24.60 -2.96 4.94
C ILE A 94 25.26 -2.02 3.91
N ASN A 95 25.62 -2.55 2.73
CA ASN A 95 26.32 -1.80 1.69
C ASN A 95 25.38 -1.06 0.72
N ARG A 96 24.06 -1.27 0.81
CA ARG A 96 23.07 -0.51 0.03
C ARG A 96 22.23 0.33 0.99
N GLY A 97 22.37 1.65 0.91
CA GLY A 97 21.55 2.58 1.69
C GLY A 97 20.08 2.52 1.28
N ASN A 98 19.18 3.01 2.13
CA ASN A 98 17.78 3.16 1.74
C ASN A 98 17.67 4.29 0.70
N HIS A 99 16.88 4.07 -0.35
CA HIS A 99 16.66 5.05 -1.41
C HIS A 99 15.24 5.62 -1.33
N VAL A 100 15.12 6.95 -1.38
CA VAL A 100 13.82 7.62 -1.38
C VAL A 100 13.59 8.25 -2.74
N ILE A 101 12.43 7.97 -3.34
CA ILE A 101 11.98 8.53 -4.61
C ILE A 101 10.81 9.47 -4.33
N ASN A 102 10.81 10.63 -4.99
CA ASN A 102 9.85 11.72 -4.78
C ASN A 102 9.80 12.17 -3.31
N GLN A 103 10.95 12.62 -2.78
CA GLN A 103 11.04 13.06 -1.40
C GLN A 103 10.05 14.19 -1.11
N LEU A 104 9.17 13.97 -0.13
CA LEU A 104 8.23 14.97 0.38
C LEU A 104 8.68 15.47 1.75
N GLU A 105 8.21 16.65 2.15
CA GLU A 105 8.42 17.17 3.50
C GLU A 105 7.47 16.50 4.50
N LEU A 106 8.05 15.92 5.56
CA LEU A 106 7.30 15.09 6.52
C LEU A 106 7.04 15.79 7.85
N LYS A 107 7.68 16.93 8.13
CA LYS A 107 7.59 17.59 9.43
C LYS A 107 6.16 17.98 9.77
N ASN A 108 5.66 17.51 10.91
CA ASN A 108 4.28 17.68 11.38
C ASN A 108 3.20 17.12 10.43
N LYS A 109 3.58 16.27 9.47
CA LYS A 109 2.66 15.64 8.53
C LYS A 109 2.23 14.26 8.99
N LYS A 110 0.97 13.91 8.77
CA LYS A 110 0.48 12.53 8.92
C LYS A 110 0.83 11.75 7.66
N VAL A 111 1.65 10.73 7.81
CA VAL A 111 2.18 9.94 6.68
C VAL A 111 1.54 8.56 6.70
N LEU A 112 0.75 8.24 5.68
CA LEU A 112 0.20 6.90 5.49
C LEU A 112 1.30 5.98 4.93
N LEU A 113 1.86 5.13 5.79
CA LEU A 113 2.84 4.12 5.43
C LEU A 113 2.13 2.84 4.96
N ILE A 114 2.45 2.39 3.75
CA ILE A 114 1.85 1.21 3.12
C ILE A 114 2.95 0.22 2.72
N ASP A 115 2.86 -1.00 3.25
CA ASP A 115 3.81 -2.09 2.96
C ASP A 115 3.13 -3.46 3.05
N SER A 116 3.67 -4.46 2.36
CA SER A 116 3.34 -5.87 2.63
C SER A 116 3.92 -6.29 3.98
N ALA A 117 3.06 -6.76 4.86
CA ALA A 117 3.43 -6.97 6.24
C ALA A 117 3.82 -8.42 6.53
N PHE A 118 5.02 -8.80 6.07
CA PHE A 118 5.54 -10.16 6.26
C PHE A 118 6.24 -10.37 7.60
N SER A 119 7.35 -9.64 7.86
CA SER A 119 8.14 -9.72 9.10
C SER A 119 8.09 -8.46 9.95
N GLY A 120 7.55 -7.36 9.41
CA GLY A 120 7.45 -6.06 10.08
C GLY A 120 8.75 -5.26 10.15
N LYS A 121 9.92 -5.83 9.77
CA LYS A 121 11.21 -5.11 9.79
C LYS A 121 11.17 -3.84 8.93
N THR A 122 10.70 -3.97 7.70
CA THR A 122 10.62 -2.85 6.74
C THR A 122 9.69 -1.75 7.24
N ILE A 123 8.53 -2.12 7.77
CA ILE A 123 7.60 -1.20 8.44
C ILE A 123 8.27 -0.46 9.59
N GLN A 124 9.05 -1.14 10.45
CA GLN A 124 9.75 -0.49 11.56
C GLN A 124 10.80 0.52 11.09
N ILE A 125 11.56 0.18 10.04
CA ILE A 125 12.56 1.09 9.45
C ILE A 125 11.88 2.33 8.86
N ALA A 126 10.83 2.14 8.05
CA ALA A 126 10.08 3.23 7.44
C ALA A 126 9.38 4.12 8.49
N LYS A 127 8.79 3.49 9.53
CA LYS A 127 8.19 4.20 10.67
C LYS A 127 9.21 5.10 11.36
N LYS A 128 10.39 4.55 11.66
CA LYS A 128 11.48 5.29 12.31
C LYS A 128 11.94 6.46 11.44
N TYR A 129 12.11 6.24 10.13
CA TYR A 129 12.45 7.29 9.18
C TYR A 129 11.42 8.44 9.20
N ILE A 130 10.12 8.15 9.13
CA ILE A 130 9.05 9.17 9.23
C ILE A 130 9.18 9.97 10.53
N GLN A 131 9.38 9.29 11.66
CA GLN A 131 9.48 9.92 12.98
C GLN A 131 10.72 10.80 13.10
N GLU A 132 11.86 10.36 12.56
CA GLU A 132 13.11 11.14 12.54
C GLU A 132 12.99 12.42 11.70
N GLN A 133 12.18 12.40 10.64
CA GLN A 133 11.83 13.57 9.84
C GLN A 133 10.74 14.46 10.49
N GLY A 134 10.28 14.12 11.70
CA GLY A 134 9.26 14.86 12.44
C GLY A 134 7.82 14.60 11.98
N GLY A 135 7.58 13.54 11.21
CA GLY A 135 6.25 13.11 10.78
C GLY A 135 5.56 12.18 11.78
N VAL A 136 4.27 11.98 11.55
CA VAL A 136 3.41 11.07 12.33
C VAL A 136 2.99 9.89 11.44
N PRO A 137 3.56 8.70 11.64
CA PRO A 137 3.23 7.54 10.82
C PRO A 137 1.83 7.00 11.15
N ILE A 138 1.06 6.68 10.11
CA ILE A 138 -0.17 5.89 10.15
C ILE A 138 0.10 4.63 9.34
N ILE A 139 0.00 3.45 9.94
CA ILE A 139 0.46 2.21 9.30
C ILE A 139 -0.73 1.44 8.73
N LEU A 140 -0.74 1.26 7.41
CA LEU A 140 -1.62 0.35 6.69
C LEU A 140 -0.82 -0.85 6.17
N GLY A 141 -0.89 -1.97 6.88
CA GLY A 141 -0.22 -3.19 6.45
C GLY A 141 -1.06 -4.03 5.51
N ILE A 142 -0.44 -4.57 4.46
CA ILE A 142 -1.10 -5.41 3.46
C ILE A 142 -0.83 -6.89 3.78
N TYR A 143 -1.91 -7.66 3.98
CA TYR A 143 -1.91 -9.09 4.32
C TYR A 143 -0.92 -9.45 5.43
N PRO A 144 -1.14 -8.98 6.68
CA PRO A 144 -0.32 -9.37 7.82
C PRO A 144 -0.20 -10.88 7.94
N LYS A 145 1.03 -11.40 8.01
CA LYS A 145 1.28 -12.85 8.12
C LYS A 145 0.84 -13.45 9.46
N SER A 146 0.80 -12.64 10.51
CA SER A 146 0.47 -13.08 11.86
C SER A 146 -0.18 -11.97 12.67
N ARG A 147 -0.78 -12.36 13.80
CA ARG A 147 -1.34 -11.44 14.78
C ARG A 147 -0.29 -10.50 15.39
N SER A 148 0.92 -10.99 15.62
CA SER A 148 2.02 -10.16 16.13
C SER A 148 2.35 -9.02 15.17
N ILE A 149 2.33 -9.28 13.87
CA ILE A 149 2.55 -8.27 12.83
C ILE A 149 1.33 -7.34 12.71
N LEU A 150 0.11 -7.88 12.74
CA LEU A 150 -1.12 -7.09 12.76
C LEU A 150 -1.13 -6.05 13.89
N ASN A 151 -0.68 -6.43 15.08
CA ASN A 151 -0.64 -5.55 16.26
C ASN A 151 0.29 -4.34 16.11
N MET A 152 1.18 -4.34 15.12
CA MET A 152 2.08 -3.22 14.82
C MET A 152 1.43 -2.13 13.95
N MET A 153 0.21 -2.36 13.47
CA MET A 153 -0.47 -1.52 12.50
C MET A 153 -1.63 -0.74 13.11
N ASP A 154 -2.00 0.35 12.44
CA ASP A 154 -3.24 1.07 12.70
C ASP A 154 -4.39 0.51 11.87
N TYR A 155 -4.08 0.13 10.62
CA TYR A 155 -5.01 -0.45 9.66
C TYR A 155 -4.39 -1.67 8.97
N ALA A 156 -5.24 -2.59 8.52
CA ALA A 156 -4.80 -3.76 7.78
C ALA A 156 -5.73 -4.06 6.59
N LEU A 157 -5.14 -4.29 5.42
CA LEU A 157 -5.83 -4.92 4.31
C LEU A 157 -5.79 -6.45 4.50
N ILE A 158 -6.96 -7.04 4.73
CA ILE A 158 -7.15 -8.48 4.89
C ILE A 158 -8.21 -8.90 3.87
N MET A 159 -7.89 -9.92 3.06
CA MET A 159 -8.71 -10.28 1.89
C MET A 159 -8.92 -9.05 1.00
N ASN A 160 -10.18 -8.66 0.77
CA ASN A 160 -10.56 -7.53 -0.08
C ASN A 160 -11.02 -6.32 0.74
N LYS A 161 -10.73 -6.22 2.04
CA LYS A 161 -11.25 -5.13 2.88
C LYS A 161 -10.18 -4.55 3.81
N ILE A 162 -10.25 -3.24 4.02
CA ILE A 162 -9.40 -2.51 4.96
C ILE A 162 -10.11 -2.43 6.31
N TYR A 163 -9.40 -2.80 7.37
CA TYR A 163 -9.91 -2.80 8.74
C TYR A 163 -9.10 -1.89 9.64
N ASN A 164 -9.76 -1.20 10.55
CA ASN A 164 -9.11 -0.58 11.70
C ASN A 164 -8.67 -1.67 12.69
N VAL A 165 -7.37 -1.80 12.92
CA VAL A 165 -6.83 -2.88 13.75
C VAL A 165 -7.32 -2.78 15.19
N LYS A 166 -7.60 -1.58 15.72
CA LYS A 166 -8.15 -1.44 17.08
C LYS A 166 -9.49 -2.17 17.22
N GLY A 167 -10.30 -2.20 16.17
CA GLY A 167 -11.57 -2.93 16.13
C GLY A 167 -11.41 -4.45 16.03
N LEU A 168 -10.23 -4.94 15.64
CA LEU A 168 -9.92 -6.37 15.48
C LEU A 168 -9.23 -6.99 16.70
N LYS A 169 -8.86 -6.21 17.72
CA LYS A 169 -8.03 -6.65 18.86
C LYS A 169 -8.73 -7.59 19.87
N SER A 170 -9.80 -8.28 19.50
CA SER A 170 -10.37 -9.34 20.36
C SER A 170 -9.34 -10.47 20.57
N GLU A 171 -9.10 -10.93 21.80
CA GLU A 171 -8.19 -12.06 22.13
C GLU A 171 -8.53 -13.38 21.43
N ASP A 172 -9.62 -13.40 20.68
CA ASP A 172 -10.10 -14.44 19.81
C ASP A 172 -9.01 -15.03 18.89
N GLU A 173 -8.63 -16.28 19.14
CA GLU A 173 -7.66 -17.02 18.33
C GLU A 173 -8.17 -17.26 16.89
N ASP A 174 -9.50 -17.26 16.69
CA ASP A 174 -10.15 -17.54 15.42
C ASP A 174 -10.48 -16.29 14.60
N MET A 175 -9.96 -15.11 14.96
CA MET A 175 -10.27 -13.84 14.32
C MET A 175 -10.14 -13.89 12.78
N PHE A 176 -9.07 -14.47 12.23
CA PHE A 176 -8.90 -14.58 10.77
C PHE A 176 -9.94 -15.50 10.12
N ILE A 177 -10.35 -16.57 10.81
CA ILE A 177 -11.40 -17.48 10.32
C ILE A 177 -12.74 -16.76 10.30
N LYS A 178 -13.06 -15.98 11.34
CA LYS A 178 -14.29 -15.17 11.40
C LYS A 178 -14.34 -14.14 10.28
N LEU A 179 -13.25 -13.40 10.08
CA LEU A 179 -13.13 -12.46 8.96
C LEU A 179 -13.33 -13.18 7.62
N TYR A 180 -12.74 -14.37 7.44
CA TYR A 180 -12.94 -15.15 6.22
C TYR A 180 -14.41 -15.54 6.00
N LEU A 181 -15.09 -16.05 7.04
CA LEU A 181 -16.49 -16.45 6.96
C LEU A 181 -17.44 -15.26 6.72
N GLU A 182 -17.15 -14.09 7.29
CA GLU A 182 -17.91 -12.86 7.07
C GLU A 182 -17.81 -12.40 5.61
N ASN A 183 -16.60 -12.39 5.04
CA ASN A 183 -16.39 -11.97 3.66
C ASN A 183 -17.01 -12.96 2.65
N LEU A 184 -17.09 -14.26 2.97
CA LEU A 184 -17.82 -15.22 2.15
C LEU A 184 -19.32 -14.94 2.11
N LYS A 185 -19.94 -14.63 3.25
CA LYS A 185 -21.38 -14.32 3.33
C LYS A 185 -21.78 -13.03 2.61
N GLU A 186 -20.89 -12.04 2.57
CA GLU A 186 -21.12 -10.79 1.83
C GLU A 186 -21.03 -10.98 0.30
N SER A 187 -20.51 -12.13 -0.17
CA SER A 187 -20.35 -12.45 -1.60
C SER A 187 -21.46 -13.34 -2.18
N GLU A 188 -22.42 -13.75 -1.36
CA GLU A 188 -23.67 -14.45 -1.75
C GLU A 188 -24.82 -13.46 -1.98
#